data_AF-A0A9D6HNB6-F1
#
_entry.id   AF-A0A9D6HNB6-F1
#
_cell.length_a   1.000
_cell.length_b   1.000
_cell.length_c   1.000
_cell.angle_alpha   90.00
_cell.angle_beta   90.00
_cell.angle_gamma   90.00
#
_symmetry.space_group_name_H-M   'P 1'
#
loop_
_entity.id
_entity.type
_entity.pdbx_description
1 polymer ?
#
loop_
_entity_poly.entity_id
_entity_poly.type
_entity_poly.pdbx_seq_one_letter_code
_entity_poly.pdbx_strand_id
1 'polypeptide(L)'
;QAFLEAEAAPPNPEEALGQAGVKGDEEHELFQVLLQSGKLVRVKESLFFHARAIDTIQAKLVAMLRERKEIGPGDIKDLLGVSRKYAIPLLEFFDQRRVTARVGERRVLRGG
;
A
#
# COMPACT_ATOMS: atom_id res chain seq x y z
N GLN A 1 5.24 16.66 -1.21
CA GLN A 1 6.40 16.04 -0.55
C GLN A 1 5.98 15.05 0.55
N ALA A 2 4.91 15.29 1.31
CA ALA A 2 4.43 14.38 2.37
C ALA A 2 4.18 12.91 1.96
N PHE A 3 3.68 12.64 0.75
CA PHE A 3 3.46 11.26 0.27
C PHE A 3 4.75 10.48 -0.09
N LEU A 4 5.90 11.15 -0.20
CA LEU A 4 7.19 10.53 -0.52
C LEU A 4 7.95 10.06 0.74
N GLU A 5 7.70 10.66 1.90
CA GLU A 5 8.38 10.33 3.17
C GLU A 5 7.64 9.28 4.01
N ALA A 6 6.33 9.07 3.76
CA ALA A 6 5.55 8.05 4.43
C ALA A 6 5.84 6.66 3.84
N GLU A 7 7.02 6.11 4.14
CA GLU A 7 7.50 4.82 3.63
C GLU A 7 6.65 3.60 4.06
N ALA A 8 5.63 3.77 4.91
CA ALA A 8 4.82 2.62 5.32
C ALA A 8 3.42 2.89 5.87
N ALA A 9 3.12 4.08 6.36
CA ALA A 9 1.80 4.40 6.92
C ALA A 9 1.33 5.74 6.35
N PRO A 10 0.76 5.77 5.12
CA PRO A 10 0.20 7.00 4.60
C PRO A 10 -0.90 7.47 5.57
N PRO A 11 -0.92 8.76 5.95
CA PRO A 11 -2.06 9.33 6.65
C PRO A 11 -3.33 9.13 5.83
N ASN A 12 -4.51 9.34 6.43
CA ASN A 12 -5.71 9.56 5.62
C ASN A 12 -5.35 10.62 4.55
N PRO A 13 -5.57 10.38 3.26
CA PRO A 13 -5.20 11.34 2.21
C PRO A 13 -5.74 12.74 2.44
N GLU A 14 -6.92 12.86 3.04
CA GLU A 14 -7.47 14.15 3.50
C GLU A 14 -6.57 14.77 4.59
N GLU A 15 -6.25 14.04 5.67
CA GLU A 15 -5.33 14.53 6.71
C GLU A 15 -3.92 14.90 6.17
N ALA A 16 -3.40 14.16 5.19
CA ALA A 16 -2.09 14.46 4.58
C ALA A 16 -2.11 15.73 3.72
N LEU A 17 -3.24 16.01 3.05
CA LEU A 17 -3.43 17.20 2.22
C LEU A 17 -3.74 18.43 3.08
N GLY A 18 -4.54 18.26 4.14
CA GLY A 18 -4.75 19.28 5.17
C GLY A 18 -3.45 19.72 5.87
N GLN A 19 -2.52 18.79 6.13
CA GLN A 19 -1.18 19.11 6.66
C GLN A 19 -0.29 19.88 5.67
N ALA A 20 -0.56 19.80 4.37
CA ALA A 20 0.16 20.56 3.35
C ALA A 20 -0.37 22.00 3.17
N GLY A 21 -1.35 22.42 3.98
CA GLY A 21 -1.91 23.78 3.97
C GLY A 21 -3.02 24.01 2.95
N VAL A 22 -3.44 22.96 2.24
CA VAL A 22 -4.63 22.98 1.37
C VAL A 22 -5.87 22.78 2.25
N LYS A 23 -6.92 23.59 2.06
CA LYS A 23 -8.13 23.52 2.91
C LYS A 23 -9.40 23.45 2.07
N GLY A 24 -10.36 22.66 2.51
CA GLY A 24 -11.72 22.66 1.96
C GLY A 24 -11.79 22.01 0.57
N ASP A 25 -12.54 22.62 -0.36
CA ASP A 25 -12.82 22.02 -1.67
C ASP A 25 -11.56 21.77 -2.52
N GLU A 26 -10.53 22.60 -2.36
CA GLU A 26 -9.23 22.44 -3.04
C GLU A 26 -8.50 21.14 -2.61
N GLU A 27 -8.74 20.67 -1.40
CA GLU A 27 -8.19 19.43 -0.86
C GLU A 27 -8.79 18.22 -1.59
N HIS A 28 -10.11 18.25 -1.78
CA HIS A 28 -10.85 17.22 -2.49
C HIS A 28 -10.47 17.21 -3.98
N GLU A 29 -10.39 18.36 -4.62
CA GLU A 29 -9.99 18.45 -6.03
C GLU A 29 -8.57 17.94 -6.25
N LEU A 30 -7.61 18.34 -5.40
CA LEU A 30 -6.24 17.86 -5.50
C LEU A 30 -6.16 16.34 -5.27
N PHE A 31 -6.93 15.80 -4.32
CA PHE A 31 -7.03 14.36 -4.12
C PHE A 31 -7.56 13.63 -5.35
N GLN A 32 -8.64 14.13 -5.96
CA GLN A 32 -9.21 13.58 -7.19
C GLN A 32 -8.21 13.65 -8.35
N VAL A 33 -7.47 14.76 -8.49
CA VAL A 33 -6.41 14.90 -9.50
C VAL A 33 -5.28 13.90 -9.26
N LEU A 34 -4.87 13.66 -8.01
CA LEU A 34 -3.84 12.68 -7.67
C LEU A 34 -4.29 11.23 -7.93
N LEU A 35 -5.58 10.93 -7.72
CA LEU A 35 -6.17 9.65 -8.11
C LEU A 35 -6.24 9.50 -9.64
N GLN A 36 -6.76 10.51 -10.35
CA GLN A 36 -6.90 10.49 -11.82
C GLN A 36 -5.53 10.43 -12.52
N SER A 37 -4.52 11.08 -11.97
CA SER A 37 -3.14 11.02 -12.49
C SER A 37 -2.42 9.71 -12.16
N GLY A 38 -3.05 8.78 -11.45
CA GLY A 38 -2.48 7.48 -11.07
C GLY A 38 -1.36 7.57 -10.04
N LYS A 39 -1.18 8.73 -9.38
CA LYS A 39 -0.16 8.92 -8.34
C LYS A 39 -0.57 8.28 -7.02
N LEU A 40 -1.87 8.16 -6.77
CA LEU A 40 -2.43 7.45 -5.64
C LEU A 40 -3.11 6.15 -6.10
N VAL A 41 -2.89 5.10 -5.34
CA VAL A 41 -3.43 3.76 -5.57
C VAL A 41 -4.29 3.40 -4.38
N ARG A 42 -5.57 3.11 -4.64
CA ARG A 42 -6.51 2.63 -3.63
C ARG A 42 -6.23 1.17 -3.31
N VAL A 43 -5.86 0.88 -2.07
CA VAL A 43 -5.60 -0.49 -1.58
C VAL A 43 -6.86 -1.09 -0.97
N LYS A 44 -7.62 -0.30 -0.21
CA LYS A 44 -8.92 -0.67 0.38
C LYS A 44 -9.71 0.60 0.67
N GLU A 45 -11.04 0.56 0.67
CA GLU A 45 -11.96 1.64 1.06
C GLU A 45 -11.35 3.05 1.23
N SER A 46 -10.84 3.38 2.43
CA SER A 46 -10.23 4.66 2.81
C SER A 46 -8.70 4.66 2.89
N LEU A 47 -8.06 3.59 2.41
CA LEU A 47 -6.62 3.36 2.46
C LEU A 47 -6.01 3.52 1.06
N PHE A 48 -5.24 4.59 0.90
CA PHE A 48 -4.57 4.95 -0.34
C PHE A 48 -3.06 5.07 -0.12
N PHE A 49 -2.29 4.63 -1.09
CA PHE A 49 -0.83 4.71 -1.07
C PHE A 49 -0.34 5.42 -2.32
N HIS A 50 0.83 6.05 -2.24
CA HIS A 50 1.50 6.54 -3.44
C HIS A 50 1.89 5.37 -4.35
N ALA A 51 1.74 5.52 -5.66
CA ALA A 51 2.05 4.46 -6.63
C ALA A 51 3.49 3.92 -6.47
N ARG A 52 4.47 4.83 -6.33
CA ARG A 52 5.87 4.44 -6.06
C ARG A 52 6.06 3.63 -4.78
N ALA A 53 5.27 3.91 -3.73
CA ALA A 53 5.32 3.14 -2.50
C ALA A 53 4.79 1.72 -2.74
N ILE A 54 3.68 1.59 -3.48
CA ILE A 54 3.15 0.27 -3.88
C ILE A 54 4.17 -0.52 -4.70
N ASP A 55 4.84 0.11 -5.66
CA ASP A 55 5.87 -0.55 -6.48
C ASP A 55 7.04 -1.04 -5.61
N THR A 56 7.49 -0.21 -4.67
CA THR A 56 8.56 -0.55 -3.73
C THR A 56 8.16 -1.70 -2.81
N ILE A 57 6.94 -1.66 -2.26
CA ILE A 57 6.38 -2.72 -1.41
C ILE A 57 6.28 -4.02 -2.21
N GLN A 58 5.78 -3.96 -3.45
CA GLN A 58 5.66 -5.12 -4.31
C GLN A 58 7.02 -5.76 -4.58
N ALA A 59 8.05 -4.96 -4.89
CA ALA A 59 9.40 -5.46 -5.13
C ALA A 59 9.97 -6.18 -3.90
N LYS A 60 9.85 -5.57 -2.71
CA LYS A 60 10.27 -6.16 -1.43
C LYS A 60 9.51 -7.46 -1.12
N LEU A 61 8.19 -7.45 -1.32
CA LEU A 61 7.31 -8.61 -1.14
C LEU A 61 7.72 -9.78 -2.04
N VAL A 62 7.92 -9.52 -3.34
CA VAL A 62 8.33 -10.54 -4.31
C VAL A 62 9.71 -11.09 -3.95
N ALA A 63 10.66 -10.24 -3.56
CA ALA A 63 11.99 -10.67 -3.13
C ALA A 63 11.90 -11.62 -1.91
N MET A 64 11.13 -11.24 -0.89
CA MET A 64 10.92 -12.05 0.30
C MET A 64 10.25 -13.40 -0.02
N LEU A 65 9.24 -13.40 -0.89
CA LEU A 65 8.55 -14.63 -1.30
C LEU A 65 9.44 -15.56 -2.14
N ARG A 66 10.36 -15.02 -2.94
CA ARG A 66 11.33 -15.84 -3.69
C ARG A 66 12.28 -16.60 -2.77
N GLU A 67 12.69 -15.93 -1.68
CA GLU A 67 13.57 -16.47 -0.64
C GLU A 67 12.83 -17.46 0.29
N ARG A 68 11.72 -17.02 0.90
CA ARG A 68 10.99 -17.77 1.95
C ARG A 68 9.93 -18.73 1.43
N LYS A 69 9.59 -18.69 0.14
CA LYS A 69 8.50 -19.43 -0.55
C LYS A 69 7.08 -19.06 -0.12
N GLU A 70 6.88 -18.83 1.16
CA GLU A 70 5.60 -18.40 1.73
C GLU A 70 5.81 -17.36 2.83
N ILE A 71 4.81 -16.50 3.02
CA ILE A 71 4.80 -15.49 4.07
C ILE A 71 3.42 -15.40 4.74
N GLY A 72 3.39 -14.87 5.95
CA GLY A 72 2.16 -14.57 6.67
C GLY A 72 1.99 -13.06 6.92
N PRO A 73 0.87 -12.65 7.54
CA PRO A 73 0.64 -11.26 7.89
C PRO A 73 1.71 -10.65 8.82
N GLY A 74 2.36 -11.47 9.65
CA GLY A 74 3.46 -11.04 10.53
C GLY A 74 4.70 -10.61 9.75
N ASP A 75 5.07 -11.36 8.70
CA ASP A 75 6.23 -11.06 7.86
C ASP A 75 6.08 -9.71 7.14
N ILE A 76 4.87 -9.36 6.70
CA ILE A 76 4.58 -8.06 6.07
C ILE A 76 4.69 -6.91 7.07
N LYS A 77 4.19 -7.11 8.30
CA LYS A 77 4.35 -6.12 9.35
C LYS A 77 5.84 -5.81 9.54
N ASP A 78 6.68 -6.84 9.60
CA ASP A 78 8.10 -6.66 9.86
C ASP A 78 8.83 -6.08 8.61
N LEU A 79 8.38 -6.43 7.40
CA LEU A 79 8.89 -5.88 6.14
C LEU A 79 8.64 -4.38 6.00
N LEU A 80 7.46 -3.92 6.43
CA LEU A 80 6.99 -2.56 6.21
C LEU A 80 7.07 -1.71 7.48
N GLY A 81 7.24 -2.30 8.67
CA GLY A 81 7.14 -1.57 9.93
C GLY A 81 5.71 -1.08 10.25
N VAL A 82 4.68 -1.75 9.71
CA VAL A 82 3.28 -1.30 9.82
C VAL A 82 2.46 -2.19 10.75
N SER A 83 1.39 -1.62 11.31
CA SER A 83 0.42 -2.43 12.05
C SER A 83 -0.36 -3.39 11.14
N ARG A 84 -0.94 -4.46 11.72
CA ARG A 84 -1.75 -5.44 10.98
C ARG A 84 -2.94 -4.83 10.24
N LYS A 85 -3.45 -3.68 10.73
CA LYS A 85 -4.51 -2.89 10.09
C LYS A 85 -4.15 -2.52 8.64
N TYR A 86 -2.87 -2.34 8.34
CA TYR A 86 -2.38 -2.00 7.00
C TYR A 86 -1.82 -3.22 6.26
N ALA A 87 -1.16 -4.15 6.96
CA ALA A 87 -0.58 -5.34 6.35
C ALA A 87 -1.61 -6.25 5.67
N ILE A 88 -2.77 -6.47 6.30
CA ILE A 88 -3.80 -7.35 5.73
C ILE A 88 -4.41 -6.75 4.44
N PRO A 89 -4.86 -5.49 4.42
CA PRO A 89 -5.33 -4.86 3.18
C PRO A 89 -4.31 -4.87 2.04
N LEU A 90 -3.02 -4.66 2.35
CA LEU A 90 -1.96 -4.73 1.34
C LEU A 90 -1.83 -6.13 0.74
N LEU A 91 -1.88 -7.18 1.57
CA LEU A 91 -1.88 -8.56 1.10
C LEU A 91 -3.10 -8.87 0.23
N GLU A 92 -4.30 -8.46 0.67
CA GLU A 92 -5.55 -8.61 -0.11
C GLU A 92 -5.44 -7.91 -1.47
N PHE A 93 -4.83 -6.73 -1.50
CA PHE A 93 -4.59 -5.96 -2.72
C PHE A 93 -3.62 -6.67 -3.67
N PHE A 94 -2.51 -7.22 -3.17
CA PHE A 94 -1.57 -7.99 -4.00
C PHE A 94 -2.13 -9.34 -4.46
N ASP A 95 -3.03 -9.95 -3.68
CA ASP A 95 -3.79 -11.14 -4.06
C ASP A 95 -4.72 -10.81 -5.25
N GLN A 96 -5.45 -9.69 -5.18
CA GLN A 96 -6.32 -9.20 -6.28
C GLN A 96 -5.53 -8.86 -7.55
N ARG A 97 -4.34 -8.26 -7.40
CA ARG A 97 -3.42 -7.96 -8.52
C ARG A 97 -2.68 -9.18 -9.04
N ARG A 98 -2.98 -10.38 -8.53
CA ARG A 98 -2.36 -11.64 -8.93
C ARG A 98 -0.84 -11.69 -8.71
N VAL A 99 -0.30 -10.88 -7.79
CA VAL A 99 1.11 -10.95 -7.38
C VAL A 99 1.29 -12.10 -6.39
N THR A 100 0.35 -12.23 -5.45
CA THR A 100 0.34 -13.30 -4.45
C THR A 100 -0.91 -14.16 -4.58
N ALA A 101 -0.87 -15.32 -3.95
CA ALA A 101 -2.04 -16.19 -3.78
C ALA A 101 -2.09 -16.68 -2.33
N ARG A 102 -3.29 -16.62 -1.73
CA ARG A 102 -3.51 -17.14 -0.39
C ARG A 102 -3.62 -18.66 -0.41
N VAL A 103 -2.83 -19.31 0.45
CA VAL A 103 -2.87 -20.76 0.73
C VAL A 103 -2.98 -20.94 2.24
N GLY A 104 -4.19 -21.24 2.72
CA GLY A 104 -4.49 -21.23 4.15
C GLY A 104 -4.29 -19.83 4.76
N GLU A 105 -3.45 -19.74 5.79
CA GLU A 105 -3.09 -18.48 6.46
C GLU A 105 -1.86 -17.78 5.86
N ARG A 106 -1.23 -18.39 4.85
CA ARG A 106 -0.01 -17.90 4.20
C ARG A 106 -0.31 -17.37 2.80
N ARG A 107 0.62 -16.62 2.25
CA ARG A 107 0.67 -16.22 0.84
C ARG A 107 1.89 -16.83 0.18
N VAL A 108 1.73 -17.25 -1.06
CA VAL A 108 2.81 -17.66 -1.95
C VAL A 108 2.91 -16.69 -3.13
N LEU A 109 4.06 -16.66 -3.79
CA LEU A 109 4.21 -15.92 -5.05
C LEU A 109 3.34 -16.59 -6.12
N ARG A 110 2.47 -15.82 -6.77
CA ARG A 110 1.64 -16.35 -7.84
C ARG A 110 2.42 -16.33 -9.14
N GLY A 111 2.87 -17.51 -9.58
CA GLY A 111 3.43 -17.76 -10.91
C GLY A 111 4.53 -16.79 -11.35
N GLY A 112 5.78 -17.16 -11.09
CA GLY A 112 6.88 -16.77 -11.99
C GLY A 112 6.79 -17.55 -13.29
#